data_AF-A0A7X9DJV7-F1
#
_entry.id   AF-A0A7X9DJV7-F1
#
_cell.length_a   1.000
_cell.length_b   1.000
_cell.length_c   1.000
_cell.angle_alpha   90.00
_cell.angle_beta   90.00
_cell.angle_gamma   90.00
#
_symmetry.space_group_name_H-M   'P 1'
#
loop_
_entity.id
_entity.type
_entity.pdbx_description
1 polymer ?
#
loop_
_entity_poly.entity_id
_entity_poly.type
_entity_poly.pdbx_seq_one_letter_code
_entity_poly.pdbx_strand_id
1 'polypeptide(L)'
;MYKNINELIRAYYEKNPNGHYFDRDTLRFFGEHVSDMRLLKGTVKIKDVSGEEHDAYVISRLQRKHPGGAQRTYAYFDVNTLDDIII
;
A
#
# COMPACT_ATOMS: atom_id res chain seq x y z
N MET A 1 -0.83 -12.95 8.63
CA MET A 1 -0.72 -12.62 7.20
C MET A 1 -2.13 -12.47 6.63
N TYR A 2 -2.44 -11.33 6.01
CA TYR A 2 -3.75 -11.08 5.41
C TYR A 2 -3.94 -11.91 4.14
N LYS A 3 -5.16 -12.38 3.89
CA LYS A 3 -5.47 -13.24 2.74
C LYS A 3 -5.70 -12.45 1.45
N ASN A 4 -6.14 -11.21 1.56
CA ASN A 4 -6.47 -10.36 0.43
C ASN A 4 -6.41 -8.87 0.81
N ILE A 5 -6.63 -8.00 -0.18
CA ILE A 5 -6.55 -6.55 -0.01
C ILE A 5 -7.56 -6.00 1.00
N ASN A 6 -8.79 -6.53 1.04
CA ASN A 6 -9.83 -6.02 1.94
C ASN A 6 -9.51 -6.32 3.41
N GLU A 7 -8.94 -7.49 3.69
CA GLU A 7 -8.47 -7.83 5.04
C GLU A 7 -7.34 -6.89 5.50
N LEU A 8 -6.39 -6.55 4.61
CA LEU A 8 -5.33 -5.61 4.92
C LEU A 8 -5.87 -4.20 5.14
N ILE A 9 -6.77 -3.71 4.28
CA ILE A 9 -7.37 -2.37 4.43
C ILE A 9 -8.13 -2.25 5.75
N ARG A 10 -8.89 -3.29 6.13
CA ARG A 10 -9.59 -3.31 7.41
C ARG A 10 -8.59 -3.19 8.58
N ALA A 11 -7.54 -4.01 8.57
CA ALA A 11 -6.54 -3.98 9.62
C ALA A 11 -5.75 -2.65 9.66
N TYR A 12 -5.52 -2.03 8.50
CA TYR A 12 -4.93 -0.70 8.39
C TYR A 12 -5.75 0.32 9.18
N TYR A 13 -7.06 0.42 8.96
CA TYR A 13 -7.89 1.39 9.68
C TYR A 13 -8.10 1.04 11.16
N GLU A 14 -8.05 -0.24 11.53
CA GLU A 14 -8.07 -0.65 12.95
C GLU A 14 -6.80 -0.17 13.68
N LYS A 15 -5.66 -0.15 13.00
CA LYS A 15 -4.35 0.20 13.58
C LYS A 15 -3.99 1.68 13.43
N ASN A 16 -4.45 2.29 12.34
CA ASN A 16 -4.24 3.68 11.96
C ASN A 16 -5.62 4.35 11.81
N PRO A 17 -6.32 4.68 12.91
CA PRO A 17 -7.68 5.23 12.84
C PRO A 17 -7.78 6.57 12.10
N ASN A 18 -6.67 7.31 12.06
CA ASN A 18 -6.53 8.58 11.32
C ASN A 18 -5.75 8.42 10.01
N GLY A 19 -5.54 7.19 9.56
CA GLY A 19 -4.88 6.90 8.29
C GLY A 19 -5.78 7.23 7.11
N HIS A 20 -5.21 7.75 6.02
CA HIS A 20 -5.96 8.23 4.85
C HIS A 20 -5.56 7.55 3.54
N TYR A 21 -4.68 6.54 3.58
CA TYR A 21 -4.09 5.95 2.39
C TYR A 21 -5.17 5.37 1.44
N PHE A 22 -6.09 4.57 1.99
CA PHE A 22 -7.13 3.89 1.23
C PHE A 22 -8.41 4.71 1.07
N ASP A 23 -8.40 5.98 1.49
CA ASP A 23 -9.56 6.85 1.36
C ASP A 23 -9.92 7.04 -0.12
N ARG A 24 -11.21 7.05 -0.39
CA ARG A 24 -11.72 7.16 -1.77
C ARG A 24 -11.13 8.37 -2.50
N ASP A 25 -11.03 9.51 -1.81
CA ASP A 25 -10.52 10.75 -2.41
C ASP A 25 -9.00 10.70 -2.64
N THR A 26 -8.24 10.12 -1.71
CA THR A 26 -6.80 9.84 -1.87
C THR A 26 -6.56 8.95 -3.08
N LEU A 27 -7.25 7.81 -3.19
CA LEU A 27 -7.10 6.91 -4.32
C LEU A 27 -7.51 7.57 -5.64
N ARG A 28 -8.62 8.32 -5.65
CA ARG A 28 -9.08 9.06 -6.84
C ARG A 28 -8.10 10.13 -7.29
N PHE A 29 -7.39 10.77 -6.37
CA PHE A 29 -6.33 11.73 -6.68
C PHE A 29 -5.24 11.07 -7.52
N PHE A 30 -4.77 9.88 -7.12
CA PHE A 30 -3.77 9.10 -7.85
C PHE A 30 -4.32 8.28 -9.04
N GLY A 31 -5.65 8.25 -9.22
CA GLY A 31 -6.30 7.45 -10.28
C GLY A 31 -6.28 5.95 -9.99
N GLU A 32 -6.28 5.61 -8.71
CA GLU A 32 -6.25 4.26 -8.16
C GLU A 32 -7.65 3.84 -7.69
N HIS A 33 -7.91 2.54 -7.68
CA HIS A 33 -9.13 1.95 -7.15
C HIS A 33 -8.77 0.68 -6.37
N VAL A 34 -9.44 0.45 -5.23
CA VAL A 34 -9.25 -0.78 -4.44
C VAL A 34 -9.50 -2.04 -5.27
N SER A 35 -10.46 -2.01 -6.20
CA SER A 35 -10.75 -3.13 -7.11
C SER A 35 -9.57 -3.52 -8.00
N ASP A 36 -8.65 -2.59 -8.27
CA ASP A 36 -7.45 -2.82 -9.08
C ASP A 36 -6.23 -3.17 -8.21
N MET A 37 -6.36 -3.12 -6.89
CA MET A 37 -5.30 -3.45 -5.94
C MET A 37 -5.24 -4.95 -5.65
N ARG A 38 -4.03 -5.48 -5.51
CA ARG A 38 -3.79 -6.88 -5.12
C ARG A 38 -2.71 -6.91 -4.04
N LEU A 39 -3.03 -7.58 -2.93
CA LEU A 39 -2.02 -7.98 -1.95
C LEU A 39 -1.19 -9.12 -2.55
N LEU A 40 0.11 -8.92 -2.67
CA LEU A 40 1.01 -9.97 -3.16
C LEU A 40 1.31 -10.98 -2.05
N LYS A 41 1.70 -12.18 -2.46
CA LYS A 41 1.99 -13.27 -1.52
C LYS A 41 3.35 -13.05 -0.86
N GLY A 42 3.36 -13.18 0.46
CA GLY A 42 4.55 -13.10 1.30
C GLY A 42 4.82 -11.68 1.79
N THR A 43 5.99 -11.53 2.41
CA THR A 43 6.55 -10.25 2.84
C THR A 43 7.92 -10.09 2.19
N VAL A 44 8.36 -8.85 2.03
CA VAL A 44 9.67 -8.52 1.46
C VAL A 44 10.47 -7.68 2.46
N LYS A 45 11.79 -7.84 2.46
CA LYS A 45 12.68 -6.90 3.14
C LYS A 45 12.99 -5.73 2.22
N ILE A 46 12.70 -4.52 2.66
CA ILE A 46 13.02 -3.29 1.93
C ILE A 46 13.70 -2.28 2.85
N LYS A 47 14.44 -1.34 2.26
CA LYS A 47 14.96 -0.18 2.97
C LYS A 47 14.10 1.02 2.69
N ASP A 48 13.78 1.77 3.73
CA ASP A 48 13.12 3.07 3.58
C ASP A 48 14.12 4.13 3.06
N VAL A 49 13.62 5.35 2.81
CA VAL A 49 14.44 6.50 2.41
C VAL A 49 15.54 6.87 3.42
N SER A 50 15.40 6.45 4.68
CA SER A 50 16.38 6.69 5.76
C SER A 50 17.45 5.58 5.83
N GLY A 51 17.26 4.47 5.11
CA GLY A 51 18.12 3.30 5.09
C GLY A 51 17.79 2.25 6.15
N GLU A 52 16.70 2.41 6.90
CA GLU A 52 16.18 1.45 7.88
C GLU A 52 15.53 0.25 7.16
N GLU A 53 15.76 -0.96 7.68
CA GLU A 53 15.21 -2.18 7.09
C GLU A 53 13.85 -2.56 7.68
N HIS A 54 12.88 -2.78 6.80
CA HIS A 54 11.52 -3.15 7.16
C HIS A 54 11.11 -4.47 6.50
N ASP A 55 10.36 -5.30 7.22
CA ASP A 55 9.58 -6.38 6.62
C ASP A 55 8.21 -5.81 6.20
N ALA A 56 7.89 -5.89 4.91
CA ALA A 56 6.73 -5.21 4.33
C ALA A 56 5.77 -6.14 3.59
N TYR A 57 4.47 -5.90 3.74
CA TYR A 57 3.45 -6.36 2.80
C TYR A 57 3.52 -5.54 1.51
N VAL A 58 3.34 -6.19 0.36
CA VAL A 58 3.37 -5.51 -0.94
C VAL A 58 1.98 -5.46 -1.55
N ILE A 59 1.54 -4.26 -1.91
CA ILE A 59 0.30 -4.03 -2.64
C ILE A 59 0.67 -3.62 -4.06
N SER A 60 0.23 -4.39 -5.03
CA SER A 60 0.26 -4.00 -6.44
C SER A 60 -0.97 -3.14 -6.75
N ARG A 61 -0.79 -1.96 -7.33
CA ARG A 61 -1.85 -0.99 -7.62
C ARG A 61 -1.69 -0.39 -9.01
N LEU A 62 -2.82 -0.15 -9.70
CA LEU A 62 -2.81 0.51 -11.01
C LEU A 62 -2.99 2.02 -10.80
N GLN A 63 -1.96 2.79 -11.10
CA GLN A 63 -1.97 4.24 -10.97
C GLN A 63 -2.19 4.87 -12.36
N ARG A 64 -3.45 5.24 -12.66
CA ARG A 64 -3.81 5.79 -13.98
C ARG A 64 -3.32 7.21 -14.21
N LYS A 65 -3.12 7.98 -13.13
CA LYS A 65 -2.63 9.37 -13.17
C LYS A 65 -1.15 9.47 -12.77
N HIS A 66 -0.38 8.41 -13.00
CA HIS A 66 1.05 8.46 -12.73
C HIS A 66 1.75 9.41 -13.73
N PRO A 67 2.78 10.19 -13.31
CA PRO A 67 3.44 11.20 -14.16
C PRO A 67 3.98 10.65 -15.50
N GLY A 68 4.45 9.40 -15.51
CA GLY A 68 4.95 8.69 -16.70
C GLY A 68 3.88 7.99 -17.54
N GLY A 69 2.59 8.25 -17.30
CA GLY A 69 1.48 7.52 -17.91
C GLY A 69 0.99 6.34 -17.05
N ALA A 70 -0.17 5.79 -17.39
CA ALA A 70 -0.83 4.76 -16.61
C ALA A 70 0.06 3.51 -16.46
N GLN A 71 0.39 3.15 -15.22
CA GLN A 71 1.29 2.03 -14.95
C GLN A 71 0.96 1.29 -13.65
N ARG A 72 1.46 0.06 -13.56
CA ARG A 72 1.39 -0.74 -12.33
C ARG A 72 2.51 -0.30 -11.39
N THR A 73 2.15 0.18 -10.22
CA THR A 73 3.08 0.55 -9.16
C THR A 73 2.90 -0.37 -7.95
N TYR A 74 3.85 -0.31 -7.03
CA TYR A 74 3.83 -1.08 -5.79
C TYR A 74 3.86 -0.13 -4.60
N ALA A 75 3.15 -0.52 -3.55
CA ALA A 75 3.20 0.14 -2.26
C ALA A 75 3.59 -0.90 -1.21
N TYR A 76 4.32 -0.43 -0.21
CA TYR A 76 4.91 -1.27 0.82
C TYR A 76 4.37 -0.82 2.16
N PHE A 77 3.90 -1.78 2.95
CA PHE A 77 3.30 -1.51 4.25
C PHE A 77 4.04 -2.30 5.31
N ASP A 78 4.55 -1.63 6.33
CA ASP A 78 5.29 -2.29 7.41
C ASP A 78 4.42 -3.36 8.08
N VAL A 79 4.97 -4.56 8.31
CA VAL A 79 4.22 -5.68 8.91
C VAL A 79 3.77 -5.37 10.34
N ASN A 80 4.54 -4.56 11.06
CA ASN A 80 4.33 -4.23 12.47
C ASN A 80 3.55 -2.94 12.67
N THR A 81 3.53 -1.99 11.74
CA THR A 81 2.74 -0.75 11.91
C THR A 81 1.59 -0.60 10.92
N LEU A 82 1.68 -1.25 9.76
CA LEU A 82 0.82 -0.99 8.59
C LEU A 82 0.89 0.46 8.11
N ASP A 83 1.97 1.16 8.41
CA ASP A 83 2.25 2.44 7.77
C ASP A 83 2.87 2.21 6.39
N ASP A 84 2.63 3.14 5.47
CA ASP A 84 3.27 3.09 4.17
C ASP A 84 4.76 3.39 4.31
N ILE A 85 5.59 2.51 3.75
CA ILE A 85 7.04 2.68 3.71
C ILE A 85 7.39 3.42 2.42
N ILE A 86 8.02 4.58 2.59
CA ILE A 86 8.51 5.40 1.49
C ILE A 86 9.91 4.91 1.12
N ILE A 87 10.11 4.64 -0.17
CA ILE A 87 11.37 4.18 -0.76
C ILE A 87 11.93 5.20 -1.75
#